data_AF-A0A3S4R029-F1
#
_entry.id   AF-A0A3S4R029-F1
#
_cell.length_a   1.000
_cell.length_b   1.000
_cell.length_c   1.000
_cell.angle_alpha   90.00
_cell.angle_beta   90.00
_cell.angle_gamma   90.00
#
_symmetry.space_group_name_H-M   'P 1'
#
loop_
_entity.id
_entity.type
_entity.pdbx_description
1 polymer ?
#
loop_
_entity_poly.entity_id
_entity_poly.type
_entity_poly.pdbx_seq_one_letter_code
_entity_poly.pdbx_strand_id
1 'polypeptide(L)'
;MQIVMKLVEIIKAIRRNTINDLLGEEFSDIDYEKIILYGEFSVGVDTIYRFFKSKRGMGNIVKDGEMTYERLCSLKDLGFLIDYYLSQYDRKPDDILAIDIIDHLDDPNF
;
A
#
# COMPACT_ATOMS: atom_id res chain seq x y z
N MET A 1 -0.17 12.23 17.09
CA MET A 1 0.19 10.80 17.22
C MET A 1 0.35 10.28 15.81
N GLN A 2 1.57 9.97 15.35
CA GLN A 2 1.72 9.34 14.03
C GLN A 2 1.17 7.91 14.16
N ILE A 3 0.12 7.60 13.39
CA ILE A 3 -0.41 6.24 13.32
C ILE A 3 0.63 5.43 12.54
N VAL A 4 1.25 4.46 13.20
CA VAL A 4 2.14 3.50 12.53
C VAL A 4 1.27 2.61 11.66
N MET A 5 1.41 2.72 10.34
CA MET A 5 0.60 1.96 9.38
C MET A 5 1.43 0.84 8.76
N LYS A 6 1.15 -0.41 9.17
CA LYS A 6 1.70 -1.61 8.51
C LYS A 6 0.84 -1.99 7.30
N LEU A 7 1.43 -2.65 6.31
CA LEU A 7 0.72 -3.12 5.11
C LEU A 7 -0.49 -3.99 5.45
N VAL A 8 -0.37 -4.86 6.46
CA VAL A 8 -1.45 -5.73 6.93
C VAL A 8 -2.70 -4.96 7.37
N GLU A 9 -2.52 -3.80 8.04
CA GLU A 9 -3.65 -2.98 8.48
C GLU A 9 -4.29 -2.24 7.30
N ILE A 10 -3.50 -1.88 6.30
CA ILE A 10 -4.00 -1.27 5.05
C ILE A 10 -4.83 -2.28 4.26
N ILE A 11 -4.31 -3.50 4.06
CA ILE A 11 -5.02 -4.60 3.40
C ILE A 11 -6.34 -4.87 4.11
N LYS A 12 -6.31 -4.99 5.44
CA LYS A 12 -7.49 -5.21 6.27
C LYS A 12 -8.51 -4.09 6.15
N ALA A 13 -8.07 -2.82 6.07
CA ALA A 13 -8.95 -1.69 5.85
C ALA A 13 -9.60 -1.70 4.46
N ILE A 14 -8.86 -2.06 3.41
CA ILE A 14 -9.40 -2.24 2.05
C ILE A 14 -10.46 -3.34 2.05
N ARG A 15 -10.15 -4.51 2.60
CA ARG A 15 -11.07 -5.66 2.69
C ARG A 15 -12.36 -5.35 3.45
N ARG A 16 -12.30 -4.44 4.43
CA ARG A 16 -13.45 -4.00 5.23
C ARG A 16 -14.15 -2.78 4.68
N ASN A 17 -13.69 -2.23 3.55
CA ASN A 17 -14.16 -0.98 2.96
C ASN A 17 -14.07 0.21 3.93
N THR A 18 -13.02 0.25 4.75
CA THR A 18 -12.74 1.30 5.75
C THR A 18 -11.42 2.03 5.46
N ILE A 19 -10.91 1.96 4.21
CA ILE A 19 -9.63 2.58 3.84
C ILE A 19 -9.64 4.11 4.00
N ASN A 20 -10.81 4.75 3.83
CA ASN A 20 -10.96 6.19 4.03
C ASN A 20 -10.66 6.63 5.47
N ASP A 21 -10.85 5.75 6.45
CA ASP A 21 -10.51 6.02 7.86
C ASP A 21 -8.98 6.13 8.07
N LEU A 22 -8.19 5.49 7.20
CA LEU A 22 -6.72 5.57 7.22
C LEU A 22 -6.18 6.75 6.39
N LEU A 23 -6.86 7.06 5.29
CA LEU A 23 -6.46 8.13 4.38
C LEU A 23 -6.66 9.52 5.01
N GLY A 24 -7.68 9.70 5.85
CA GLY A 24 -7.97 11.01 6.44
C GLY A 24 -8.45 12.05 5.43
N GLU A 25 -8.75 13.25 5.91
CA GLU A 25 -9.40 14.31 5.10
C GLU A 25 -8.55 14.78 3.91
N GLU A 26 -7.21 14.69 3.99
CA GLU A 26 -6.35 15.19 2.93
C GLU A 26 -6.47 14.39 1.62
N PHE A 27 -7.05 13.19 1.67
CA PHE A 27 -7.20 12.28 0.54
C PHE A 27 -8.66 12.00 0.16
N SER A 28 -9.64 12.61 0.83
CA SER A 28 -11.08 12.29 0.68
C SER A 28 -11.62 12.41 -0.75
N ASP A 29 -11.06 13.32 -1.55
CA ASP A 29 -11.50 13.63 -2.92
C ASP A 29 -10.49 13.16 -3.99
N ILE A 30 -9.62 12.22 -3.63
CA ILE A 30 -8.54 11.76 -4.52
C ILE A 30 -8.85 10.35 -5.01
N ASP A 31 -8.87 10.19 -6.33
CA ASP A 31 -8.97 8.88 -6.97
C ASP A 31 -7.88 7.94 -6.43
N TYR A 32 -8.25 6.70 -6.07
CA TYR A 32 -7.30 5.73 -5.50
C TYR A 32 -6.11 5.40 -6.41
N GLU A 33 -6.21 5.64 -7.72
CA GLU A 33 -5.09 5.52 -8.66
C GLU A 33 -4.00 6.60 -8.45
N LYS A 34 -4.39 7.73 -7.85
CA LYS A 34 -3.50 8.86 -7.54
C LYS A 34 -3.02 8.84 -6.09
N ILE A 35 -3.41 7.84 -5.30
CA ILE A 35 -2.91 7.62 -3.95
C ILE A 35 -1.87 6.50 -4.02
N ILE A 36 -0.62 6.82 -3.74
CA ILE A 36 0.49 5.88 -3.84
C ILE A 36 0.96 5.48 -2.45
N LEU A 37 1.16 4.18 -2.27
CA LEU A 37 1.69 3.62 -1.04
C LEU A 37 3.22 3.52 -1.12
N TYR A 38 3.89 4.04 -0.08
CA TYR A 38 5.34 4.02 0.04
C TYR A 38 5.77 3.42 1.39
N GLY A 39 6.79 2.57 1.39
CA GLY A 39 7.42 2.04 2.61
C GLY A 39 8.60 2.90 3.06
N GLU A 40 8.72 3.14 4.37
CA GLU A 40 9.88 3.82 4.97
C GLU A 40 11.15 2.97 4.77
N PHE A 41 12.20 3.61 4.26
CA PHE A 41 13.50 3.06 3.85
C PHE A 41 13.44 2.05 2.70
N SER A 42 12.66 0.97 2.85
CA SER A 42 12.45 -0.05 1.83
C SER A 42 11.14 -0.81 2.05
N VAL A 43 10.55 -1.33 0.97
CA VAL A 43 9.34 -2.17 0.99
C VAL A 43 9.60 -3.47 1.77
N GLY A 44 8.66 -3.83 2.64
CA GLY A 44 8.74 -5.04 3.45
C GLY A 44 7.49 -5.25 4.32
N VAL A 45 7.30 -6.45 4.84
CA VAL A 45 6.10 -6.84 5.60
C VAL A 45 5.98 -6.04 6.90
N ASP A 46 7.12 -5.78 7.55
CA ASP A 46 7.19 -5.04 8.81
C ASP A 46 7.51 -3.54 8.65
N THR A 47 7.60 -3.07 7.40
CA THR A 47 7.85 -1.67 7.09
C THR A 47 6.65 -0.78 7.49
N ILE A 48 6.96 0.45 7.89
CA ILE A 48 5.95 1.50 8.08
C ILE A 48 5.63 2.12 6.72
N TYR A 49 4.35 2.14 6.37
CA TYR A 49 3.89 2.68 5.11
C TYR A 49 3.22 4.04 5.26
N ARG A 50 3.28 4.82 4.19
CA ARG A 50 2.64 6.14 4.07
C ARG A 50 2.00 6.34 2.71
N PHE A 51 0.90 7.09 2.72
CA PHE A 51 0.21 7.50 1.50
C PHE A 51 0.78 8.80 0.99
N PHE A 52 0.96 8.88 -0.33
CA PHE A 52 1.36 10.09 -1.01
C PHE A 52 0.43 10.35 -2.19
N LYS A 53 0.12 11.62 -2.43
CA LYS A 53 -0.55 12.05 -3.66
C LYS A 53 0.44 11.93 -4.80
N SER A 54 0.05 11.23 -5.86
CA SER A 54 0.80 11.12 -7.10
C SER A 54 1.06 12.52 -7.67
N LYS A 55 2.33 12.82 -7.93
CA LYS A 55 2.78 14.08 -8.55
C LYS A 55 3.65 13.75 -9.75
N ARG A 56 3.66 14.65 -10.75
CA ARG A 56 4.52 14.50 -11.92
C ARG A 56 6.00 14.46 -11.48
N GLY A 57 6.73 13.45 -11.93
CA GLY A 57 8.14 13.25 -11.57
C GLY A 57 8.37 12.48 -10.26
N MET A 58 7.32 11.97 -9.63
CA MET A 58 7.44 11.10 -8.46
C MET A 58 7.89 9.71 -8.91
N GLY A 59 9.11 9.32 -8.51
CA GLY A 59 9.73 8.05 -8.88
C GLY A 59 9.49 6.92 -7.88
N ASN A 60 10.25 5.84 -8.05
CA ASN A 60 10.26 4.71 -7.14
C ASN A 60 10.84 5.05 -5.77
N ILE A 61 11.67 6.09 -5.67
CA ILE A 61 12.22 6.58 -4.40
C ILE A 61 11.84 8.04 -4.20
N VAL A 62 11.38 8.36 -3.00
CA VAL A 62 11.03 9.71 -2.56
C VAL A 62 11.82 10.03 -1.30
N LYS A 63 12.31 11.27 -1.17
CA LYS A 63 12.96 11.77 0.04
C LYS A 63 12.12 12.87 0.66
N ASP A 64 11.87 12.78 1.96
CA ASP A 64 11.20 13.81 2.75
C ASP A 64 11.99 14.04 4.05
N GLY A 65 12.73 15.15 4.09
CA GLY A 65 13.71 15.40 5.14
C GLY A 65 14.83 14.35 5.16
N GLU A 66 15.04 13.73 6.32
CA GLU A 66 16.02 12.64 6.51
C GLU A 66 15.45 11.26 6.15
N MET A 67 14.15 11.18 5.85
CA MET A 67 13.48 9.92 5.55
C MET A 67 13.51 9.64 4.05
N THR A 68 13.78 8.38 3.71
CA THR A 68 13.66 7.86 2.34
C THR A 68 12.49 6.91 2.28
N TYR A 69 11.78 6.91 1.17
CA TYR A 69 10.58 6.13 0.94
C TYR A 69 10.70 5.37 -0.37
N GLU A 70 10.41 4.08 -0.35
CA GLU A 70 10.35 3.23 -1.52
C GLU A 70 8.90 2.98 -1.93
N ARG A 71 8.61 3.13 -3.22
CA ARG A 71 7.29 2.96 -3.79
C ARG A 71 6.91 1.49 -3.76
N LEU A 72 5.73 1.20 -3.22
CA LEU A 72 5.08 -0.10 -3.37
C LEU A 72 4.20 -0.10 -4.65
N CYS A 73 2.99 0.46 -4.57
CA CYS A 73 2.03 0.52 -5.67
C CYS A 73 0.98 1.62 -5.44
N SER A 74 0.06 1.84 -6.38
CA SER A 74 -1.11 2.69 -6.11
C SER A 74 -2.15 1.96 -5.27
N LEU A 75 -3.03 2.69 -4.59
CA LEU A 75 -4.09 2.09 -3.78
C LEU A 75 -5.08 1.29 -4.63
N LYS A 76 -5.30 1.73 -5.87
CA LYS A 76 -6.08 0.98 -6.87
C LYS A 76 -5.42 -0.35 -7.22
N ASP A 77 -4.11 -0.35 -7.48
CA ASP A 77 -3.36 -1.58 -7.80
C ASP A 77 -3.35 -2.54 -6.61
N LEU A 78 -3.19 -2.01 -5.40
CA LEU A 78 -3.27 -2.80 -4.16
C LEU A 78 -4.63 -3.48 -4.02
N GLY A 79 -5.73 -2.76 -4.30
CA GLY A 79 -7.07 -3.32 -4.32
C GLY A 79 -7.20 -4.47 -5.33
N PHE A 80 -6.70 -4.29 -6.56
CA PHE A 80 -6.72 -5.35 -7.57
C PHE A 80 -5.91 -6.58 -7.17
N LEU A 81 -4.73 -6.41 -6.55
CA LEU A 81 -3.92 -7.53 -6.09
C LEU A 81 -4.61 -8.29 -4.96
N ILE A 82 -5.22 -7.57 -4.00
CA ILE A 82 -6.02 -8.19 -2.93
C ILE A 82 -7.16 -9.02 -3.54
N ASP A 83 -7.94 -8.45 -4.45
CA ASP A 83 -9.05 -9.15 -5.09
C ASP A 83 -8.58 -10.35 -5.92
N TYR A 84 -7.47 -10.18 -6.65
CA TYR A 84 -6.83 -11.25 -7.42
C TYR A 84 -6.48 -12.44 -6.52
N TYR A 85 -5.72 -12.21 -5.45
CA TYR A 85 -5.33 -13.30 -4.55
C TYR A 85 -6.52 -13.90 -3.80
N LEU A 86 -7.50 -13.10 -3.38
CA LEU A 86 -8.72 -13.62 -2.76
C LEU A 86 -9.59 -14.44 -3.73
N SER A 87 -9.50 -14.20 -5.05
CA SER A 87 -10.18 -15.03 -6.05
C SER A 87 -9.56 -16.41 -6.22
N GLN A 88 -8.26 -16.56 -5.91
CA GLN A 88 -7.52 -17.82 -6.05
C GLN A 88 -7.62 -18.72 -4.80
N TYR A 89 -8.05 -18.16 -3.66
CA TYR A 89 -8.06 -18.88 -2.38
C TYR A 89 -9.34 -18.60 -1.58
N ASP A 90 -10.01 -19.65 -1.07
CA ASP A 90 -11.27 -19.53 -0.31
C ASP A 90 -11.15 -18.58 0.90
N ARG A 91 -10.03 -18.63 1.62
CA ARG A 91 -9.71 -17.73 2.75
C ARG A 91 -8.20 -17.59 2.91
N LYS A 92 -7.70 -16.35 2.85
CA LYS A 92 -6.29 -16.04 3.13
C LYS A 92 -6.15 -15.09 4.34
N PRO A 93 -5.25 -15.41 5.30
CA PRO A 93 -4.86 -14.48 6.36
C PRO A 93 -4.25 -13.20 5.79
N ASP A 94 -4.50 -12.06 6.43
CA ASP A 94 -4.03 -10.73 5.96
C ASP A 94 -2.49 -10.64 5.90
N ASP A 95 -1.81 -11.31 6.82
CA ASP A 95 -0.34 -11.39 6.92
C ASP A 95 0.28 -12.18 5.77
N ILE A 96 -0.31 -13.32 5.40
CA ILE A 96 0.15 -14.08 4.22
C ILE A 96 -0.13 -13.28 2.95
N LEU A 97 -1.31 -12.66 2.85
CA LEU A 97 -1.67 -11.83 1.70
C LEU A 97 -0.71 -10.64 1.53
N ALA A 98 -0.24 -10.03 2.63
CA ALA A 98 0.77 -8.98 2.58
C ALA A 98 2.11 -9.48 1.99
N ILE A 99 2.52 -10.70 2.32
CA ILE A 99 3.72 -11.33 1.76
C ILE A 99 3.54 -11.55 0.25
N ASP A 100 2.44 -12.18 -0.18
CA ASP A 100 2.25 -12.47 -1.60
C ASP A 100 2.23 -11.19 -2.46
N ILE A 101 1.62 -10.12 -1.95
CA ILE A 101 1.56 -8.83 -2.63
C ILE A 101 2.95 -8.22 -2.78
N ILE A 102 3.78 -8.29 -1.73
CA ILE A 102 5.16 -7.80 -1.79
C ILE A 102 5.95 -8.64 -2.80
N ASP A 103 5.88 -9.96 -2.70
CA ASP A 103 6.60 -10.87 -3.59
C ASP A 103 6.21 -10.65 -5.07
N HIS A 104 4.92 -10.43 -5.34
CA HIS A 104 4.41 -10.12 -6.68
C HIS A 104 4.95 -8.81 -7.24
N LEU A 105 5.10 -7.80 -6.39
CA LEU A 105 5.58 -6.48 -6.79
C LEU A 105 7.11 -6.46 -6.95
N ASP A 106 7.83 -7.32 -6.23
CA ASP A 106 9.29 -7.48 -6.35
C ASP A 106 9.68 -8.37 -7.54
N ASP A 107 8.88 -9.38 -7.88
CA ASP A 107 9.05 -10.21 -9.08
C ASP A 107 7.85 -10.12 -10.04
N PRO A 108 7.88 -9.21 -11.03
CA PRO A 108 6.80 -9.06 -12.01
C PRO A 108 6.66 -10.24 -12.99
N ASN A 109 7.42 -11.34 -12.85
CA ASN A 109 7.32 -12.54 -13.69
C ASN A 109 6.47 -13.67 -13.07
N PHE A 110 5.73 -13.43 -11.99
CA PHE A 110 4.81 -14.40 -11.41
C PHE A 110 3.46 -14.48 -12.12
#